data_AF-A0A7X3R542-F1
#
_entry.id   AF-A0A7X3R542-F1
#
_cell.length_a   1.000
_cell.length_b   1.000
_cell.length_c   1.000
_cell.angle_alpha   90.00
_cell.angle_beta   90.00
_cell.angle_gamma   90.00
#
_symmetry.space_group_name_H-M   'P 1'
#
loop_
_entity.id
_entity.type
_entity.pdbx_description
1 polymer ?
#
loop_
_entity_poly.entity_id
_entity_poly.type
_entity_poly.pdbx_seq_one_letter_code
_entity_poly.pdbx_strand_id
1 'polypeptide(L)' 'VVDLVAGSGTTGAAALELGRQFVLADRSEEAFAVMRRRFEGEAGVEFREAPSP' A
#
# COMPACT_ATOMS: atom_id res chain seq x y z
N VAL A 1 10.58 -3.31 -0.24
CA VAL A 1 10.38 -2.14 -1.13
C VAL A 1 9.70 -1.06 -0.33
N VAL A 2 10.14 0.19 -0.43
CA VAL A 2 9.49 1.30 0.26
C VAL A 2 9.13 2.33 -0.79
N ASP A 3 7.85 2.69 -0.83
CA ASP A 3 7.31 3.69 -1.76
C ASP A 3 6.48 4.70 -0.94
N LEU A 4 6.96 5.93 -0.84
CA LEU A 4 6.35 7.00 -0.03
C LEU A 4 5.47 7.95 -0.87
N VAL A 5 5.31 7.62 -2.14
CA VAL A 5 4.42 8.29 -3.11
C VAL A 5 3.71 7.20 -3.91
N ALA A 6 3.17 6.22 -3.17
CA ALA A 6 2.75 4.94 -3.72
C ALA A 6 1.57 5.04 -4.70
N GLY A 7 0.77 6.12 -4.63
CA GLY A 7 -0.39 6.32 -5.49
C GLY A 7 -1.31 5.09 -5.47
N SER A 8 -1.46 4.42 -6.61
CA SER A 8 -2.32 3.24 -6.73
C SER A 8 -1.72 1.93 -6.18
N GLY A 9 -0.46 1.94 -5.73
CA GLY A 9 0.25 0.81 -5.13
C GLY A 9 0.80 -0.24 -6.08
N THR A 10 1.01 0.08 -7.37
CA THR A 10 1.56 -0.85 -8.36
C THR A 10 2.95 -1.37 -7.99
N THR A 11 3.80 -0.53 -7.40
CA THR A 11 5.11 -0.93 -6.88
C THR A 11 5.00 -2.03 -5.82
N GLY A 12 4.00 -1.96 -4.93
CA GLY A 12 3.75 -2.99 -3.92
C GLY A 12 3.16 -4.26 -4.51
N ALA A 13 2.31 -4.17 -5.53
CA ALA A 13 1.79 -5.35 -6.24
C ALA A 13 2.93 -6.15 -6.90
N ALA A 14 3.84 -5.46 -7.59
CA ALA A 14 5.03 -6.12 -8.15
C ALA A 14 5.93 -6.70 -7.05
N ALA A 15 6.07 -6.03 -5.90
CA ALA A 15 6.83 -6.56 -4.78
C ALA A 15 6.19 -7.84 -4.22
N LEU A 16 4.86 -7.88 -4.10
CA LEU A 16 4.09 -9.04 -3.64
C LEU A 16 4.26 -10.23 -4.59
N GLU A 17 4.12 -10.03 -5.91
CA GLU A 17 4.31 -11.07 -6.93
C GLU A 17 5.71 -11.70 -6.87
N LEU A 18 6.72 -10.91 -6.50
CA LEU A 18 8.10 -11.36 -6.36
C LEU A 18 8.41 -11.93 -4.96
N GLY A 19 7.42 -12.09 -4.09
CA GLY A 19 7.59 -12.59 -2.72
C GLY A 19 8.41 -11.65 -1.83
N ARG A 20 8.40 -10.34 -2.11
CA ARG A 20 9.15 -9.33 -1.37
C ARG A 20 8.25 -8.60 -0.37
N GLN A 21 8.83 -8.22 0.76
CA GLN A 21 8.18 -7.33 1.71
C GLN A 21 8.13 -5.89 1.15
N PHE A 22 7.06 -5.17 1.48
CA PHE A 22 6.90 -3.79 1.07
C PHE A 22 6.19 -2.93 2.12
N VAL A 23 6.44 -1.63 2.05
CA VAL A 23 5.70 -0.59 2.77
C VAL A 23 5.32 0.47 1.75
N LEU A 24 4.03 0.76 1.66
CA LEU A 24 3.48 1.81 0.80
C LEU A 24 2.90 2.90 1.69
N ALA A 25 3.22 4.14 1.39
CA ALA A 25 2.63 5.31 2.03
C ALA A 25 2.25 6.34 0.96
N ASP A 26 1.14 7.01 1.20
CA ASP A 26 0.72 8.17 0.42
C ASP A 26 -0.06 9.10 1.36
N ARG A 27 -0.04 10.41 1.06
CA ARG A 27 -0.80 11.42 1.80
C ARG A 27 -2.23 11.58 1.28
N SER A 28 -2.52 11.06 0.09
CA SER A 28 -3.84 11.11 -0.53
C SER A 28 -4.73 10.01 0.04
N GLU A 29 -5.86 10.41 0.62
CA GLU A 29 -6.90 9.47 1.07
C GLU A 29 -7.44 8.62 -0.09
N GLU A 30 -7.51 9.19 -1.30
CA GLU A 30 -7.90 8.48 -2.51
C GLU A 30 -6.88 7.38 -2.87
N ALA A 31 -5.59 7.70 -2.82
CA ALA A 31 -4.53 6.72 -3.05
C ALA A 31 -4.60 5.57 -2.05
N PHE A 32 -4.82 5.89 -0.76
CA PHE A 32 -5.01 4.89 0.27
C PHE A 32 -6.23 4.00 0.01
N ALA A 33 -7.38 4.57 -0.38
CA ALA A 33 -8.58 3.80 -0.73
C ALA A 33 -8.33 2.86 -1.94
N VAL A 34 -7.61 3.33 -2.96
CA VAL A 34 -7.23 2.51 -4.12
C VAL A 34 -6.31 1.37 -3.70
N MET A 35 -5.28 1.64 -2.87
CA MET A 35 -4.40 0.59 -2.35
C MET A 35 -5.15 -0.42 -1.48
N ARG A 36 -6.06 0.03 -0.60
CA ARG A 36 -6.91 -0.86 0.21
C ARG A 36 -7.70 -1.84 -0.64
N ARG A 37 -8.31 -1.35 -1.71
CA ARG A 37 -9.05 -2.21 -2.66
C ARG A 37 -8.11 -3.15 -3.41
N ARG A 38 -6.91 -2.69 -3.79
CA ARG A 38 -5.94 -3.51 -4.53
C ARG A 38 -5.43 -4.70 -3.72
N PHE A 39 -5.15 -4.49 -2.43
CA PHE A 39 -4.61 -5.52 -1.54
C PHE A 39 -5.68 -6.16 -0.64
N GLU A 40 -6.96 -6.00 -0.98
CA GLU A 40 -8.06 -6.61 -0.24
C GLU A 40 -7.95 -8.13 -0.26
N GLY A 41 -7.93 -8.76 0.93
CA GLY A 41 -7.80 -10.21 1.08
C GLY A 41 -6.36 -10.74 1.14
N GLU A 42 -5.35 -9.88 0.95
CA GLU A 42 -3.95 -10.30 1.10
C GLU A 42 -3.58 -10.47 2.57
N ALA A 43 -3.43 -11.72 3.01
CA ALA A 43 -3.24 -12.08 4.42
C ALA A 43 -1.99 -11.44 5.08
N GLY A 44 -1.02 -11.01 4.29
CA GLY A 44 0.22 -10.38 4.76
C GLY A 44 0.20 -8.84 4.71
N VAL A 45 -0.90 -8.21 4.30
CA VAL A 45 -0.98 -6.76 4.13
C VAL A 45 -1.79 -6.14 5.27
N GLU A 46 -1.13 -5.25 6.00
CA GLU A 46 -1.75 -4.46 7.07
C GLU A 46 -2.00 -3.03 6.59
N PHE A 47 -3.18 -2.49 6.90
CA PHE A 47 -3.55 -1.12 6.58
C PHE A 47 -3.52 -0.26 7.85
N ARG A 48 -2.79 0.86 7.80
CA ARG A 48 -2.72 1.84 8.88
C ARG A 48 -2.98 3.24 8.34
N GLU A 49 -3.85 3.96 9.02
CA GLU A 49 -4.02 5.41 8.80
C GLU A 49 -3.04 6.15 9.70
N ALA A 50 -2.45 7.22 9.19
CA ALA A 50 -1.63 8.09 10.02
C ALA A 50 -2.56 8.80 11.04
N PRO A 51 -2.10 9.02 12.29
CA PRO A 51 -2.89 9.78 13.24
C PRO A 51 -3.19 11.18 12.68
N SER A 52 -4.41 11.66 12.85
CA SER A 52 -4.72 13.07 12.59
C SER A 52 -3.82 13.95 13.46
N PRO A 53 -3.26 15.04 12.90
CA PRO A 53 -2.39 15.96 13.62
C PRO A 53 -3.08 16.64 14.81
#